data_AF-A0A0F9GRX8-F1
#
_entry.id   AF-A0A0F9GRX8-F1
#
_cell.length_a   1.000
_cell.length_b   1.000
_cell.length_c   1.000
_cell.angle_alpha   90.00
_cell.angle_beta   90.00
_cell.angle_gamma   90.00
#
_symmetry.space_group_name_H-M   'P 1'
#
loop_
_entity.id
_entity.type
_entity.pdbx_description
1 polymer ?
#
loop_
_entity_poly.entity_id
_entity_poly.type
_entity_poly.pdbx_seq_one_letter_code
_entity_poly.pdbx_strand_id
1 'polypeptide(L)'
;MKRTKKATKKRSITRASAKDKGRRLQQMICQKASELTGLPWGKDEPIESRPMGQSGVDVRLDTEARKLFPFSVEAKWQESWDVPGWIRQAQTNEMKDTDWLLVVKRSHSSPVCIMDMETFFELLSRSQEVKS
;
A
#
# COMPACT_ATOMS: atom_id res chain seq x y z
N MET A 1 16.58 20.35 47.62
CA MET A 1 15.31 19.85 47.03
C MET A 1 15.57 19.38 45.59
N LYS A 2 15.74 18.06 45.36
CA LYS A 2 16.01 17.51 44.01
C LYS A 2 14.67 17.22 43.30
N ARG A 3 14.30 18.03 42.30
CA ARG A 3 13.16 17.75 41.42
C ARG A 3 13.55 16.65 40.44
N THR A 4 13.08 15.42 40.67
CA THR A 4 13.21 14.32 39.72
C THR A 4 12.29 14.55 38.52
N LYS A 5 12.86 14.71 37.32
CA LYS A 5 12.11 14.77 36.06
C LYS A 5 11.41 13.43 35.84
N LYS A 6 10.07 13.42 35.90
CA LYS A 6 9.25 12.24 35.62
C LYS A 6 9.34 11.95 34.12
N ALA A 7 9.97 10.84 33.73
CA ALA A 7 10.05 10.42 32.33
C ALA A 7 8.63 10.23 31.77
N THR A 8 8.28 10.98 30.73
CA THR A 8 6.99 10.86 30.05
C THR A 8 6.97 9.56 29.24
N LYS A 9 6.22 8.57 29.71
CA LYS A 9 6.01 7.29 29.00
C LYS A 9 5.37 7.57 27.63
N LYS A 10 6.08 7.24 26.55
CA LYS A 10 5.59 7.39 25.17
C LYS A 10 4.28 6.58 25.03
N ARG A 11 3.15 7.25 24.82
CA ARG A 11 1.84 6.58 24.67
C ARG A 11 1.82 5.81 23.36
N SER A 12 1.55 4.50 23.45
CA SER A 12 1.29 3.67 22.27
C SER A 12 -0.01 4.11 21.60
N ILE A 13 -0.08 4.00 20.28
CA ILE A 13 -1.30 4.30 19.53
C ILE A 13 -2.38 3.26 19.86
N THR A 14 -3.66 3.66 19.81
CA THR A 14 -4.75 2.72 19.99
C THR A 14 -4.86 1.79 18.77
N ARG A 15 -5.35 0.57 18.98
CA ARG A 15 -5.60 -0.39 17.88
C ARG A 15 -6.51 0.20 16.81
N ALA A 16 -7.52 0.97 17.22
CA ALA A 16 -8.44 1.65 16.31
C ALA A 16 -7.69 2.67 15.43
N SER A 17 -6.82 3.50 16.03
CA SER A 17 -6.04 4.49 15.29
C SER A 17 -5.01 3.83 14.35
N ALA A 18 -4.42 2.70 14.76
CA ALA A 18 -3.53 1.91 13.89
C ALA A 18 -4.27 1.36 12.65
N LYS A 19 -5.47 0.79 12.85
CA LYS A 19 -6.32 0.29 11.76
C LYS A 19 -6.77 1.40 10.82
N ASP A 20 -7.14 2.55 11.37
CA ASP A 20 -7.55 3.73 10.62
C ASP A 20 -6.40 4.27 9.73
N LYS A 21 -5.17 4.32 10.25
CA LYS A 21 -3.98 4.64 9.44
C LYS A 21 -3.84 3.66 8.26
N GLY A 22 -3.92 2.35 8.52
CA GLY A 22 -3.87 1.35 7.46
C GLY A 22 -4.93 1.57 6.38
N ARG A 23 -6.19 1.77 6.79
CA ARG A 23 -7.31 2.07 5.88
C ARG A 23 -7.05 3.30 5.02
N ARG A 24 -6.57 4.40 5.62
CA ARG A 24 -6.26 5.63 4.89
C ARG A 24 -5.19 5.40 3.83
N LEU A 25 -4.16 4.61 4.11
CA LEU A 25 -3.14 4.28 3.10
C LEU A 25 -3.74 3.48 1.95
N GLN A 26 -4.58 2.48 2.24
CA GLN A 26 -5.28 1.69 1.21
C GLN A 26 -6.15 2.59 0.31
N GLN A 27 -6.91 3.52 0.92
CA GLN A 27 -7.74 4.48 0.19
C GLN A 27 -6.90 5.43 -0.68
N MET A 28 -5.76 5.91 -0.18
CA MET A 28 -4.83 6.71 -0.99
C MET A 28 -4.34 5.96 -2.23
N ILE A 29 -4.06 4.65 -2.09
CA ILE A 29 -3.64 3.82 -3.22
C ILE A 29 -4.80 3.63 -4.21
N CYS A 30 -6.02 3.38 -3.72
CA CYS A 30 -7.22 3.28 -4.57
C CYS A 30 -7.44 4.55 -5.39
N GLN A 31 -7.31 5.72 -4.75
CA GLN A 31 -7.41 7.01 -5.43
C GLN A 31 -6.33 7.17 -6.51
N LYS A 32 -5.08 6.77 -6.25
CA LYS A 32 -4.00 6.85 -7.24
C LYS A 32 -4.19 5.87 -8.41
N ALA A 33 -4.66 4.66 -8.13
CA ALA A 33 -5.02 3.70 -9.17
C ALA A 33 -6.20 4.21 -10.00
N SER A 34 -7.21 4.81 -9.38
CA SER A 34 -8.34 5.45 -10.07
C SER A 34 -7.88 6.58 -10.99
N GLU A 35 -7.02 7.49 -10.51
CA GLU A 35 -6.43 8.56 -11.33
C GLU A 35 -5.63 8.04 -12.52
N LEU A 36 -4.88 6.95 -12.33
CA LEU A 36 -4.07 6.33 -13.39
C LEU A 36 -4.94 5.65 -14.46
N THR A 37 -5.97 4.93 -14.03
CA THR A 37 -6.78 4.06 -14.89
C THR A 37 -8.00 4.77 -15.50
N GLY A 38 -8.44 5.87 -14.89
CA GLY A 38 -9.70 6.53 -15.21
C GLY A 38 -10.95 5.83 -14.65
N LEU A 39 -10.78 4.71 -13.93
CA LEU A 39 -11.90 3.94 -13.36
C LEU A 39 -12.29 4.48 -11.97
N PRO A 40 -13.57 4.42 -11.58
CA PRO A 40 -14.00 4.85 -10.25
C PRO A 40 -13.47 3.93 -9.15
N TRP A 41 -13.31 4.48 -7.95
CA TRP A 41 -13.01 3.69 -6.76
C TRP A 41 -14.06 3.94 -5.67
N GLY A 42 -14.37 2.89 -4.91
CA GLY A 42 -15.45 2.93 -3.93
C GLY A 42 -15.92 1.54 -3.54
N LYS A 43 -16.97 1.49 -2.73
CA LYS A 43 -17.63 0.22 -2.42
C LYS A 43 -18.34 -0.29 -3.67
N ASP A 44 -18.16 -1.57 -3.99
CA ASP A 44 -18.77 -2.22 -5.17
C ASP A 44 -18.32 -1.62 -6.53
N GLU A 45 -17.24 -0.84 -6.55
CA GLU A 45 -16.62 -0.29 -7.76
C GLU A 45 -15.46 -1.19 -8.27
N PRO A 46 -14.92 -0.94 -9.49
CA PRO A 46 -13.77 -1.67 -10.03
C PRO A 46 -12.53 -1.66 -9.13
N ILE A 47 -12.34 -0.56 -8.38
CA ILE A 47 -11.22 -0.37 -7.45
C ILE A 47 -11.77 -0.17 -6.04
N GLU A 48 -11.37 -0.99 -5.08
CA GLU A 48 -11.87 -0.90 -3.70
C GLU A 48 -10.79 -1.23 -2.67
N SER A 49 -10.70 -0.46 -1.59
CA SER A 49 -9.88 -0.86 -0.43
C SER A 49 -10.54 -2.05 0.28
N ARG A 50 -9.85 -3.17 0.49
CA ARG A 50 -10.47 -4.41 0.98
C ARG A 50 -11.15 -4.22 2.35
N PRO A 51 -12.42 -4.63 2.55
CA PRO A 51 -13.10 -4.52 3.84
C PRO A 51 -12.31 -5.15 5.00
N MET A 52 -12.46 -4.59 6.21
CA MET A 52 -11.73 -5.08 7.38
C MET A 52 -12.04 -6.55 7.67
N GLY A 53 -10.99 -7.35 7.93
CA GLY A 53 -11.12 -8.74 8.38
C GLY A 53 -11.18 -9.79 7.26
N GLN A 54 -11.10 -9.38 5.99
CA GLN A 54 -10.95 -10.32 4.88
C GLN A 54 -9.47 -10.60 4.58
N SER A 55 -9.18 -11.81 4.10
CA SER A 55 -7.85 -12.23 3.67
C SER A 55 -7.55 -11.81 2.22
N GLY A 56 -6.26 -11.69 1.90
CA GLY A 56 -5.74 -11.36 0.57
C GLY A 56 -5.21 -9.93 0.47
N VAL A 57 -4.98 -9.46 -0.77
CA VAL A 57 -4.44 -8.12 -1.07
C VAL A 57 -5.26 -6.97 -0.50
N ASP A 58 -4.58 -5.86 -0.20
CA ASP A 58 -5.15 -4.67 0.46
C ASP A 58 -6.04 -3.81 -0.45
N VAL A 59 -5.82 -3.89 -1.77
CA VAL A 59 -6.60 -3.21 -2.81
C VAL A 59 -7.23 -4.27 -3.71
N ARG A 60 -8.56 -4.32 -3.75
CA ARG A 60 -9.34 -5.17 -4.65
C ARG A 60 -9.46 -4.45 -6.00
N LEU A 61 -9.09 -5.17 -7.04
CA LEU A 61 -9.20 -4.76 -8.43
C LEU A 61 -10.02 -5.81 -9.18
N ASP A 62 -11.01 -5.37 -9.93
CA ASP A 62 -11.71 -6.22 -10.88
C ASP A 62 -10.82 -6.57 -12.09
N THR A 63 -11.41 -7.22 -13.10
CA THR A 63 -10.67 -7.64 -14.28
C THR A 63 -10.18 -6.47 -15.14
N GLU A 64 -10.93 -5.38 -15.23
CA GLU A 64 -10.56 -4.22 -16.06
C GLU A 64 -9.49 -3.39 -15.36
N ALA A 65 -9.72 -3.04 -14.10
CA ALA A 65 -8.77 -2.27 -13.30
C ALA A 65 -7.43 -2.96 -13.17
N ARG A 66 -7.41 -4.30 -13.06
CA ARG A 66 -6.17 -5.08 -12.99
C ARG A 66 -5.39 -5.10 -14.30
N LYS A 67 -6.03 -4.98 -15.46
CA LYS A 67 -5.30 -4.87 -16.73
C LYS A 67 -4.54 -3.55 -16.83
N LEU A 68 -5.11 -2.48 -16.28
CA LEU A 68 -4.54 -1.13 -16.32
C LEU A 68 -3.59 -0.86 -15.15
N PHE A 69 -3.81 -1.51 -14.01
CA PHE A 69 -2.97 -1.45 -12.81
C PHE A 69 -2.69 -2.88 -12.31
N PRO A 70 -1.76 -3.61 -12.94
CA PRO A 70 -1.55 -5.04 -12.73
C PRO A 70 -0.72 -5.35 -11.47
N PHE A 71 -1.16 -4.85 -10.31
CA PHE A 71 -0.45 -5.03 -9.05
C PHE A 71 -1.27 -5.72 -7.97
N SER A 72 -0.62 -6.64 -7.25
CA SER A 72 -1.06 -7.18 -5.98
C SER A 72 -0.52 -6.32 -4.84
N VAL A 73 -1.37 -5.45 -4.28
CA VAL A 73 -0.96 -4.41 -3.35
C VAL A 73 -0.96 -4.89 -1.90
N GLU A 74 0.13 -4.58 -1.17
CA GLU A 74 0.24 -4.63 0.28
C GLU A 74 0.56 -3.22 0.81
N ALA A 75 -0.08 -2.80 1.91
CA ALA A 75 -0.02 -1.44 2.46
C ALA A 75 0.35 -1.45 3.95
N LYS A 76 1.47 -0.82 4.31
CA LYS A 76 1.95 -0.74 5.70
C LYS A 76 2.17 0.70 6.14
N TRP A 77 1.34 1.18 7.07
CA TRP A 77 1.57 2.45 7.77
C TRP A 77 2.10 2.19 9.19
N GLN A 78 3.43 2.19 9.34
CA GLN A 78 4.10 1.99 10.62
C GLN A 78 5.32 2.91 10.77
N GLU A 79 5.69 3.22 12.01
CA GLU A 79 6.86 4.06 12.33
C GLU A 79 8.21 3.31 12.23
N SER A 80 8.17 1.99 12.43
CA SER A 80 9.30 1.09 12.26
C SER A 80 8.98 0.14 11.11
N TRP A 81 9.96 -0.10 10.23
CA TRP A 81 9.75 -0.90 9.03
C TRP A 81 10.42 -2.25 9.11
N ASP A 82 9.63 -3.31 8.96
CA ASP A 82 10.11 -4.67 8.71
C ASP A 82 10.01 -4.96 7.21
N VAL A 83 10.83 -4.26 6.43
CA VAL A 83 10.81 -4.35 4.96
C VAL A 83 10.94 -5.80 4.48
N PRO A 84 11.89 -6.62 4.96
CA PRO A 84 12.02 -8.00 4.49
C PRO A 84 10.80 -8.87 4.80
N GLY A 85 10.20 -8.72 5.99
CA GLY A 85 8.99 -9.45 6.36
C GLY A 85 7.80 -9.07 5.48
N TRP A 86 7.65 -7.78 5.18
CA TRP A 86 6.54 -7.28 4.36
C TRP A 86 6.70 -7.60 2.89
N ILE A 87 7.93 -7.63 2.35
CA ILE A 87 8.20 -8.12 1.00
C ILE A 87 7.75 -9.57 0.87
N ARG A 88 8.14 -10.46 1.79
CA ARG A 88 7.69 -11.86 1.78
C ARG A 88 6.17 -11.98 1.82
N GLN A 89 5.51 -11.14 2.61
CA GLN A 89 4.05 -11.11 2.68
C GLN A 89 3.43 -10.65 1.35
N ALA A 90 3.97 -9.60 0.73
CA ALA A 90 3.50 -9.09 -0.57
C ALA A 90 3.64 -10.15 -1.67
N GLN A 91 4.80 -10.81 -1.74
CA GLN A 91 5.06 -11.93 -2.67
C GLN A 91 4.12 -13.11 -2.44
N THR A 92 3.84 -13.47 -1.18
CA THR A 92 2.92 -14.58 -0.85
C THR A 92 1.48 -14.28 -1.28
N ASN A 93 1.07 -13.02 -1.22
CA ASN A 93 -0.26 -12.57 -1.60
C ASN A 93 -0.39 -12.19 -3.09
N GLU A 94 0.68 -12.36 -3.87
CA GLU A 94 0.69 -12.06 -5.29
C GLU A 94 -0.33 -12.93 -6.03
N MET A 95 -1.21 -12.26 -6.76
CA MET A 95 -2.20 -12.90 -7.60
C MET A 95 -1.60 -13.19 -8.97
N LYS A 96 -2.16 -14.20 -9.64
CA LYS A 96 -1.81 -14.50 -11.03
C LYS A 96 -1.94 -13.27 -11.93
N ASP A 97 -1.00 -13.13 -12.87
CA ASP A 97 -0.96 -12.07 -13.89
C ASP A 97 -0.85 -10.65 -13.29
N THR A 98 -0.21 -10.52 -12.12
CA THR A 98 0.11 -9.25 -11.47
C THR A 98 1.50 -9.31 -10.84
N ASP A 99 2.14 -8.15 -10.66
CA ASP A 99 3.35 -8.02 -9.85
C ASP A 99 3.01 -7.63 -8.40
N TRP A 100 3.81 -8.07 -7.43
CA TRP A 100 3.65 -7.59 -6.05
C TRP A 100 4.07 -6.11 -5.92
N LEU A 101 3.32 -5.34 -5.13
CA LEU A 101 3.61 -3.94 -4.83
C LEU A 101 3.40 -3.66 -3.35
N LEU A 102 4.48 -3.32 -2.65
CA LEU A 102 4.42 -2.90 -1.26
C LEU A 102 4.46 -1.37 -1.17
N VAL A 103 3.44 -0.78 -0.57
CA VAL A 103 3.40 0.67 -0.27
C VAL A 103 3.57 0.87 1.23
N VAL A 104 4.66 1.52 1.63
CA VAL A 104 4.96 1.80 3.03
C VAL A 104 4.84 3.29 3.34
N LYS A 105 4.45 3.62 4.56
CA LYS A 105 4.32 5.01 5.01
C LYS A 105 4.63 5.16 6.49
N ARG A 106 5.35 6.24 6.83
CA ARG A 106 5.46 6.76 8.22
C ARG A 106 4.57 7.99 8.39
N SER A 107 4.16 8.29 9.62
CA SER A 107 3.48 9.55 9.89
C SER A 107 4.38 10.74 9.52
N HIS A 108 3.77 11.76 8.90
CA HIS A 108 4.46 12.98 8.43
C HIS A 108 5.55 12.75 7.36
N SER A 109 5.51 11.62 6.66
CA SER A 109 6.37 11.34 5.51
C SER A 109 5.53 10.94 4.30
N SER A 110 6.05 11.15 3.10
CA SER A 110 5.40 10.63 1.88
C SER A 110 5.39 9.09 1.87
N PRO A 111 4.39 8.44 1.25
CA PRO A 111 4.43 7.01 0.98
C PRO A 111 5.61 6.65 0.06
N VAL A 112 6.12 5.43 0.20
CA VAL A 112 7.19 4.86 -0.64
C VAL A 112 6.69 3.55 -1.24
N CYS A 113 6.93 3.35 -2.53
CA CYS A 113 6.69 2.08 -3.22
C CYS A 113 7.95 1.22 -3.19
N ILE A 114 7.77 -0.07 -2.91
CA ILE A 114 8.80 -1.10 -2.93
C ILE A 114 8.24 -2.21 -3.84
N MET A 115 9.01 -2.59 -4.85
CA MET A 115 8.68 -3.61 -5.84
C MET A 115 9.97 -4.31 -6.28
N ASP A 116 9.83 -5.34 -7.11
CA ASP A 116 10.97 -6.00 -7.71
C ASP A 116 11.73 -5.04 -8.64
N MET A 117 13.05 -5.18 -8.67
CA MET A 117 13.91 -4.32 -9.47
C MET A 117 13.69 -4.55 -10.97
N GLU A 118 13.50 -5.80 -11.40
CA GLU A 118 13.26 -6.13 -12.80
C GLU A 118 11.91 -5.57 -13.25
N THR A 119 10.85 -5.77 -12.45
CA THR A 119 9.54 -5.16 -12.70
C THR A 119 9.64 -3.64 -12.86
N PHE A 120 10.44 -2.96 -12.02
CA PHE A 120 10.66 -1.51 -12.13
C PHE A 120 11.28 -1.12 -13.48
N PHE A 121 12.33 -1.82 -13.93
CA PHE A 121 12.99 -1.52 -15.20
C PHE A 121 12.13 -1.88 -16.41
N GLU A 122 11.35 -2.96 -16.35
CA GLU A 122 10.38 -3.31 -17.39
C GLU A 122 9.31 -2.23 -17.57
N LEU A 123 8.75 -1.72 -16.47
CA LEU A 123 7.81 -0.59 -16.50
C LEU A 123 8.43 0.66 -17.10
N LEU A 124 9.69 0.95 -16.76
CA LEU A 124 10.40 2.10 -17.30
C LEU A 124 10.63 1.95 -18.81
N SER A 125 10.99 0.76 -19.31
CA SER A 125 11.16 0.48 -20.74
C SER A 125 9.86 0.71 -21.51
N ARG A 126 8.75 0.11 -21.05
CA ARG A 126 7.41 0.27 -21.66
C ARG A 126 6.99 1.74 -21.71
N SER A 127 7.35 2.53 -20.69
CA SER A 127 7.05 3.96 -20.68
C SER A 127 7.87 4.78 -21.69
N GLN A 128 9.04 4.31 -22.12
CA GLN A 128 9.84 4.99 -23.16
C GLN A 128 9.34 4.64 -24.56
N GLU A 129 8.90 3.40 -24.78
CA GLU A 129 8.34 2.94 -26.05
C GLU A 129 7.09 3.75 -26.44
N VAL A 130 6.20 4.04 -25.48
CA VAL A 130 4.99 4.86 -25.73
C VAL A 130 5.31 6.32 -26.08
N LYS A 131 6.51 6.82 -25.74
CA LYS A 131 6.93 8.19 -26.06
C LYS A 131 7.62 8.31 -27.42
N SER A 132 7.98 7.19 -28.04
CA SER A 132 8.66 7.13 -29.34
C SER A 132 7.65 6.97 -30.47
#